data_AF-A0A3C1GN29-F1
#
_entry.id   AF-A0A3C1GN29-F1
#
_cell.length_a   1.000
_cell.length_b   1.000
_cell.length_c   1.000
_cell.angle_alpha   90.00
_cell.angle_beta   90.00
_cell.angle_gamma   90.00
#
_symmetry.space_group_name_H-M   'P 1'
#
loop_
_entity.id
_entity.type
_entity.pdbx_description
1 polymer ?
#
loop_
_entity_poly.entity_id
_entity_poly.type
_entity_poly.pdbx_seq_one_letter_code
_entity_poly.pdbx_strand_id
1 'polypeptide(L)'
;MLTGLTTLLIMAPALVRPGGASAAGPWRATVVDAETGQPMEGVVVVAAFIKYTKSFAGTAGGEYYGSDEVVTGADGRFEIPSRVLWNPIRMFTEVRFELIIFKAGYDHHRLRIGSQDERRKKLALAEILQEENVILELVPLKKPDDRRAFLREFSWPSWIPRAQMRRLIEAVNREREFLGLEKIR
;
A
#
# COMPACT_ATOMS: atom_id res chain seq x y z
N MET A 1 66.10 10.08 8.04
CA MET A 1 65.30 10.34 6.83
C MET A 1 64.42 9.13 6.56
N LEU A 2 63.11 9.36 6.41
CA LEU A 2 62.00 8.48 6.00
C LEU A 2 61.77 7.17 6.79
N THR A 3 60.83 7.07 7.74
CA THR A 3 59.35 6.92 7.60
C THR A 3 58.92 5.88 6.54
N GLY A 4 58.61 4.66 6.98
CA GLY A 4 57.86 3.66 6.21
C GLY A 4 56.55 3.33 6.93
N LEU A 5 55.55 4.19 6.78
CA LEU A 5 54.19 3.95 7.26
C LEU A 5 53.50 3.02 6.26
N THR A 6 53.37 1.74 6.58
CA THR A 6 52.63 0.77 5.77
C THR A 6 51.14 1.04 5.91
N THR A 7 50.59 1.86 5.02
CA THR A 7 49.14 2.07 4.92
C THR A 7 48.50 0.79 4.40
N LEU A 8 47.93 0.00 5.30
CA LEU A 8 47.06 -1.12 4.96
C LEU A 8 45.75 -0.55 4.38
N LEU A 9 45.61 -0.59 3.06
CA LEU A 9 44.41 -0.18 2.36
C LEU A 9 43.30 -1.21 2.65
N ILE A 10 42.50 -0.97 3.69
CA ILE A 10 41.28 -1.74 3.93
C ILE A 10 40.31 -1.35 2.82
N MET A 11 40.30 -2.14 1.75
CA MET A 11 39.21 -2.19 0.78
C MET A 11 37.97 -2.67 1.55
N ALA A 12 37.26 -1.71 2.15
CA ALA A 12 35.91 -1.95 2.61
C ALA A 12 35.12 -2.45 1.39
N PRO A 13 34.52 -3.64 1.41
CA PRO A 13 33.60 -4.02 0.35
C PRO A 13 32.53 -2.95 0.37
N ALA A 14 32.44 -2.17 -0.70
CA ALA A 14 31.31 -1.30 -0.93
C ALA A 14 30.08 -2.18 -0.72
N LEU A 15 29.34 -1.95 0.36
CA LEU A 15 28.01 -2.53 0.51
C LEU A 15 27.28 -2.07 -0.74
N VAL A 16 27.19 -2.96 -1.72
CA VAL A 16 26.25 -2.85 -2.81
C VAL A 16 24.92 -2.84 -2.10
N ARG A 17 24.42 -1.63 -1.81
CA ARG A 17 23.03 -1.44 -1.40
C ARG A 17 22.24 -2.19 -2.48
N PRO A 18 21.54 -3.28 -2.15
CA PRO A 18 20.71 -3.94 -3.15
C PRO A 18 19.82 -2.84 -3.70
N GLY A 19 20.00 -2.53 -4.99
CA GLY A 19 19.29 -1.43 -5.63
C GLY A 19 17.82 -1.58 -5.28
N GLY A 20 17.28 -0.58 -4.58
CA GLY A 20 15.96 -0.64 -3.99
C GLY A 20 14.98 -1.10 -5.06
N ALA A 21 14.44 -2.31 -4.89
CA ALA A 21 13.17 -2.55 -5.52
C ALA A 21 12.25 -1.49 -4.91
N SER A 22 11.54 -0.72 -5.74
CA SER A 22 10.53 0.25 -5.29
C SER A 22 9.57 -0.32 -4.24
N ALA A 23 9.50 -1.66 -4.13
CA ALA A 23 8.96 -2.35 -2.98
C ALA A 23 10.03 -3.12 -2.19
N ALA A 24 10.48 -2.52 -1.08
CA ALA A 24 11.00 -3.29 0.04
C ALA A 24 10.34 -2.88 1.37
N GLY A 25 9.44 -1.89 1.39
CA GLY A 25 8.80 -1.40 2.60
C GLY A 25 9.83 -0.89 3.63
N PRO A 26 9.42 -0.74 4.91
CA PRO A 26 8.06 -0.91 5.43
C PRO A 26 7.10 0.18 4.89
N TRP A 27 5.81 -0.09 4.85
CA TRP A 27 4.79 0.89 4.46
C TRP A 27 3.90 1.24 5.65
N ARG A 28 3.77 2.52 5.94
CA ARG A 28 3.14 3.03 7.16
C ARG A 28 2.28 4.23 6.84
N ALA A 29 1.15 4.34 7.52
CA ALA A 29 0.38 5.59 7.60
C ALA A 29 -0.55 5.59 8.81
N THR A 30 -1.02 6.78 9.15
CA THR A 30 -2.17 6.98 10.03
C THR A 30 -3.39 7.25 9.15
N VAL A 31 -4.44 6.45 9.33
CA VAL A 31 -5.74 6.70 8.70
C VAL A 31 -6.57 7.58 9.60
N VAL A 32 -7.12 8.66 9.03
CA VAL A 32 -7.95 9.63 9.75
C VAL A 32 -9.25 9.89 9.00
N ASP A 33 -10.27 10.29 9.75
CA ASP A 33 -11.51 10.79 9.18
C ASP A 33 -11.26 12.18 8.58
N ALA A 34 -11.69 12.40 7.33
CA ALA A 34 -11.40 13.63 6.60
C ALA A 34 -12.11 14.87 7.19
N GLU A 35 -13.26 14.70 7.85
CA GLU A 35 -14.02 15.82 8.42
C GLU A 35 -13.51 16.20 9.81
N THR A 36 -13.20 15.21 10.64
CA THR A 36 -12.84 15.42 12.06
C THR A 36 -11.33 15.43 12.31
N GLY A 37 -10.55 14.87 11.38
CA GLY A 37 -9.10 14.66 11.54
C GLY A 37 -8.73 13.60 12.58
N GLN A 38 -9.70 12.90 13.16
CA GLN A 38 -9.46 11.91 14.21
C GLN A 38 -8.94 10.59 13.63
N PRO A 39 -8.01 9.90 14.31
CA PRO A 39 -7.56 8.58 13.90
C PRO A 39 -8.71 7.56 13.85
N MET A 40 -8.64 6.63 12.91
CA MET A 40 -9.73 5.69 12.64
C MET A 40 -9.35 4.25 12.98
N GLU A 41 -10.07 3.67 13.93
CA GLU A 41 -10.01 2.24 14.23
C GLU A 41 -10.83 1.40 13.24
N GLY A 42 -10.39 0.16 13.00
CA GLY A 42 -11.16 -0.82 12.25
C GLY A 42 -11.15 -0.60 10.74
N VAL A 43 -10.22 0.18 10.22
CA VAL A 43 -9.98 0.33 8.78
C VAL A 43 -9.22 -0.90 8.29
N VAL A 44 -9.77 -1.59 7.30
CA VAL A 44 -9.11 -2.75 6.69
C VAL A 44 -8.18 -2.25 5.59
N VAL A 45 -6.93 -2.67 5.65
CA VAL A 45 -5.90 -2.32 4.69
C VAL A 45 -5.32 -3.61 4.10
N VAL A 46 -5.36 -3.72 2.78
CA VAL A 46 -4.72 -4.82 2.03
C VAL A 46 -3.62 -4.22 1.18
N ALA A 47 -2.38 -4.64 1.43
CA ALA A 47 -1.24 -4.37 0.58
C ALA A 47 -1.01 -5.57 -0.34
N ALA A 48 -1.06 -5.35 -1.64
CA ALA A 48 -0.84 -6.38 -2.65
C ALA A 48 0.46 -6.14 -3.40
N PHE A 49 1.16 -7.22 -3.68
CA PHE A 49 2.39 -7.23 -4.46
C PHE A 49 2.10 -7.98 -5.75
N ILE A 50 2.09 -7.27 -6.87
CA ILE A 50 1.81 -7.85 -8.19
C ILE A 50 3.07 -7.74 -9.03
N LYS A 51 3.56 -8.87 -9.51
CA LYS A 51 4.69 -8.95 -10.43
C LYS A 51 4.18 -8.80 -11.85
N TYR A 52 4.48 -7.66 -12.46
CA TYR A 52 4.15 -7.38 -13.85
C TYR A 52 5.28 -7.80 -14.77
N THR A 53 4.95 -8.52 -15.84
CA THR A 53 5.86 -8.83 -16.94
C THR A 53 5.77 -7.74 -18.00
N LYS A 54 6.91 -7.31 -18.53
CA LYS A 54 7.07 -6.29 -19.56
C LYS A 54 7.31 -6.97 -20.92
N SER A 55 6.70 -6.44 -21.97
CA SER A 55 6.99 -6.73 -23.36
C SER A 55 7.32 -5.43 -24.11
N PHE A 56 7.78 -5.55 -25.35
CA PHE A 56 8.01 -4.39 -26.22
C PHE A 56 6.75 -3.55 -26.46
N ALA A 57 5.54 -4.10 -26.25
CA ALA A 57 4.27 -3.40 -26.37
C ALA A 57 3.72 -2.86 -25.03
N GLY A 58 4.49 -2.96 -23.92
CA GLY A 58 4.07 -2.49 -22.60
C GLY A 58 3.93 -3.62 -21.57
N THR A 59 2.88 -3.59 -20.75
CA THR A 59 2.66 -4.62 -19.71
C THR A 59 2.02 -5.86 -20.34
N ALA A 60 2.67 -7.02 -20.22
CA ALA A 60 2.26 -8.28 -20.82
C ALA A 60 1.38 -9.16 -19.90
N GLY A 61 1.33 -8.84 -18.61
CA GLY A 61 0.53 -9.55 -17.61
C GLY A 61 0.98 -9.25 -16.19
N GLY A 62 0.11 -9.51 -15.22
CA GLY A 62 0.42 -9.48 -13.78
C GLY A 62 0.45 -10.89 -13.21
N GLU A 63 1.17 -11.09 -12.12
CA GLU A 63 1.17 -12.32 -11.35
C GLU A 63 1.10 -11.94 -9.87
N TYR A 64 0.18 -12.56 -9.13
CA TYR A 64 0.09 -12.37 -7.69
C TYR A 64 1.35 -12.88 -7.01
N TYR A 65 2.09 -11.98 -6.37
CA TYR A 65 3.34 -12.29 -5.67
C TYR A 65 3.11 -12.48 -4.17
N GLY A 66 2.15 -11.76 -3.60
CA GLY A 66 1.81 -11.84 -2.19
C GLY A 66 0.90 -10.69 -1.76
N SER A 67 0.35 -10.78 -0.56
CA SER A 67 -0.34 -9.68 0.08
C SER A 67 -0.21 -9.75 1.60
N ASP A 68 -0.45 -8.62 2.24
CA ASP A 68 -0.66 -8.51 3.68
C ASP A 68 -2.00 -7.83 3.93
N GLU A 69 -2.72 -8.29 4.95
CA GLU A 69 -3.97 -7.70 5.40
C GLU A 69 -3.85 -7.32 6.87
N VAL A 70 -4.07 -6.03 7.16
CA VAL A 70 -4.01 -5.47 8.50
C VAL A 70 -5.27 -4.65 8.79
N VAL A 71 -5.52 -4.42 10.08
CA VAL A 71 -6.62 -3.57 10.55
C VAL A 71 -6.05 -2.53 11.48
N THR A 72 -6.44 -1.28 11.30
CA THR A 72 -5.99 -0.19 12.18
C THR A 72 -6.55 -0.34 13.59
N GLY A 73 -5.72 -0.05 14.59
CA GLY A 73 -6.13 0.04 15.99
C GLY A 73 -6.70 1.42 16.34
N ALA A 74 -6.90 1.67 17.63
CA ALA A 74 -7.43 2.93 18.15
C ALA A 74 -6.59 4.17 17.80
N ASP A 75 -5.31 4.00 17.50
CA ASP A 75 -4.41 5.08 17.06
C ASP A 75 -4.49 5.36 15.55
N GLY A 76 -5.32 4.63 14.82
CA GLY A 76 -5.51 4.74 13.38
C GLY A 76 -4.31 4.31 12.54
N ARG A 77 -3.26 3.74 13.15
CA ARG A 77 -2.03 3.40 12.43
C ARG A 77 -2.11 2.02 11.81
N PHE A 78 -1.46 1.87 10.66
CA PHE A 78 -1.09 0.57 10.13
C PHE A 78 0.39 0.55 9.74
N GLU A 79 0.94 -0.66 9.77
CA GLU A 79 2.27 -0.95 9.27
C GLU A 79 2.23 -2.26 8.49
N ILE A 80 2.74 -2.22 7.27
CA ILE A 80 3.03 -3.39 6.46
C ILE A 80 4.54 -3.59 6.50
N PRO A 81 5.04 -4.74 6.99
CA PRO A 81 6.46 -4.96 7.17
C PRO A 81 7.19 -4.96 5.82
N SER A 82 8.49 -4.68 5.89
CA SER A 82 9.37 -4.83 4.74
C SER A 82 9.38 -6.27 4.24
N ARG A 83 9.52 -6.45 2.93
CA ARG A 83 9.55 -7.78 2.30
C ARG A 83 10.70 -7.87 1.32
N VAL A 84 11.40 -8.99 1.34
CA VAL A 84 12.34 -9.35 0.28
C VAL A 84 11.54 -9.82 -0.93
N LEU A 85 11.43 -8.94 -1.94
CA LEU A 85 10.84 -9.28 -3.22
C LEU A 85 11.93 -9.79 -4.16
N TRP A 86 12.14 -11.11 -4.14
CA TRP A 86 13.06 -11.76 -5.07
C TRP A 86 12.56 -11.58 -6.50
N ASN A 87 13.29 -10.75 -7.25
CA ASN A 87 13.06 -10.53 -8.66
C ASN A 87 14.40 -10.48 -9.42
N PRO A 88 14.92 -11.62 -9.91
CA PRO A 88 16.21 -11.69 -10.57
C PRO A 88 16.19 -11.15 -12.01
N ILE A 89 15.01 -11.07 -12.65
CA ILE A 89 14.85 -10.68 -14.06
C ILE A 89 14.18 -9.30 -14.16
N ARG A 90 14.78 -8.29 -13.52
CA ARG A 90 14.23 -6.92 -13.43
C ARG A 90 14.09 -6.20 -14.78
N MET A 91 14.86 -6.64 -15.79
CA MET A 91 14.77 -6.11 -17.15
C MET A 91 13.39 -6.38 -17.77
N PHE A 92 12.77 -7.52 -17.45
CA PHE A 92 11.49 -7.93 -18.03
C PHE A 92 10.35 -7.95 -17.01
N THR A 93 10.61 -7.67 -15.74
CA THR A 93 9.58 -7.76 -14.71
C THR A 93 9.73 -6.69 -13.63
N GLU A 94 8.61 -6.28 -13.05
CA GLU A 94 8.53 -5.27 -12.01
C GLU A 94 7.49 -5.70 -10.98
N VAL A 95 7.85 -5.65 -9.69
CA VAL A 95 6.86 -5.90 -8.63
C VAL A 95 6.33 -4.56 -8.16
N ARG A 96 5.02 -4.38 -8.25
CA ARG A 96 4.32 -3.17 -7.84
C ARG A 96 3.58 -3.40 -6.53
N PHE A 97 3.55 -2.36 -5.72
CA PHE A 97 2.74 -2.27 -4.51
C PHE A 97 1.40 -1.61 -4.86
N GLU A 98 0.32 -2.28 -4.49
CA GLU A 98 -1.05 -1.78 -4.66
C GLU A 98 -1.74 -1.79 -3.29
N LEU A 99 -2.43 -0.70 -2.96
CA LEU A 99 -3.07 -0.52 -1.66
C LEU A 99 -4.59 -0.47 -1.82
N ILE A 100 -5.28 -1.37 -1.13
CA ILE A 100 -6.73 -1.31 -0.96
C ILE A 100 -7.02 -0.91 0.49
N ILE A 101 -7.89 0.09 0.67
CA ILE A 101 -8.34 0.55 1.98
C ILE A 101 -9.87 0.53 1.97
N PHE A 102 -10.46 -0.01 3.04
CA PHE A 102 -11.90 -0.05 3.19
C PHE A 102 -12.34 0.22 4.62
N LYS A 103 -13.36 1.07 4.76
CA LYS A 103 -14.14 1.25 5.97
C LYS A 103 -15.61 1.47 5.61
N ALA A 104 -16.50 0.74 6.27
CA ALA A 104 -17.95 0.89 6.14
C ALA A 104 -18.37 2.36 6.35
N GLY A 105 -19.16 2.91 5.44
CA GLY A 105 -19.61 4.31 5.47
C GLY A 105 -18.60 5.36 5.00
N TYR A 106 -17.48 4.95 4.39
CA TYR A 106 -16.46 5.87 3.86
C TYR A 106 -16.15 5.60 2.39
N ASP A 107 -15.68 6.64 1.70
CA ASP A 107 -15.22 6.63 0.31
C ASP A 107 -13.75 6.18 0.21
N HIS A 108 -13.19 6.24 -1.00
CA HIS A 108 -11.79 6.07 -1.28
C HIS A 108 -10.90 6.97 -0.43
N HIS A 109 -9.72 6.45 -0.09
CA HIS A 109 -8.71 7.21 0.62
C HIS A 109 -8.14 8.32 -0.26
N ARG A 110 -7.72 9.40 0.39
CA ARG A 110 -6.96 10.50 -0.22
C ARG A 110 -5.71 10.73 0.60
N LEU A 111 -4.59 10.97 -0.07
CA LEU A 111 -3.37 11.30 0.62
C LEU A 111 -3.42 12.78 1.04
N ARG A 112 -3.20 13.04 2.33
CA ARG A 112 -3.04 14.42 2.83
C ARG A 112 -1.66 14.94 2.43
N ILE A 113 -1.59 15.59 1.27
CA ILE A 113 -0.39 16.31 0.82
C ILE A 113 -0.60 17.80 1.07
N GLY A 114 0.30 18.43 1.84
CA GLY A 114 0.30 19.89 1.99
C GLY A 114 0.47 20.58 0.64
N SER A 115 -0.21 21.70 0.42
CA SER A 115 -0.20 22.40 -0.88
C SER A 115 1.20 22.73 -1.42
N GLN A 116 2.17 22.90 -0.52
CA GLN A 116 3.57 23.22 -0.79
C GLN A 116 4.50 22.00 -0.95
N ASP A 117 4.00 20.77 -0.75
CA ASP A 117 4.84 19.56 -0.83
C ASP A 117 4.92 19.02 -2.26
N GLU A 118 5.58 19.79 -3.13
CA GLU A 118 5.82 19.45 -4.55
C GLU A 118 6.65 18.16 -4.73
N ARG A 119 7.40 17.76 -3.71
CA ARG A 119 8.19 16.53 -3.73
C ARG A 119 7.27 15.31 -3.68
N ARG A 120 6.36 15.24 -2.70
CA ARG A 120 5.44 14.09 -2.57
C ARG A 120 4.49 13.95 -3.75
N LYS A 121 4.10 15.05 -4.40
CA LYS A 121 3.25 15.02 -5.60
C LYS A 121 3.86 14.23 -6.78
N LYS A 122 5.18 14.07 -6.81
CA LYS A 122 5.90 13.35 -7.88
C LYS A 122 6.18 11.88 -7.54
N LEU A 123 5.94 11.47 -6.29
CA LEU A 123 6.25 10.13 -5.81
C LEU A 123 5.06 9.19 -6.03
N ALA A 124 5.36 7.92 -6.23
CA ALA A 124 4.34 6.88 -6.17
C ALA A 124 3.85 6.71 -4.73
N LEU A 125 2.58 6.31 -4.54
CA LEU A 125 2.01 6.08 -3.20
C LEU A 125 2.88 5.14 -2.36
N ALA A 126 3.44 4.08 -2.97
CA ALA A 126 4.32 3.12 -2.31
C ALA A 126 5.60 3.75 -1.73
N GLU A 127 6.12 4.80 -2.36
CA GLU A 127 7.30 5.54 -1.90
C GLU A 127 6.92 6.51 -0.79
N ILE A 128 5.78 7.19 -0.93
CA ILE A 128 5.27 8.10 0.09
C ILE A 128 5.03 7.35 1.39
N LEU A 129 4.41 6.16 1.33
CA LEU A 129 4.14 5.32 2.49
C LEU A 129 5.38 4.76 3.19
N GLN A 130 6.58 4.88 2.60
CA GLN A 130 7.84 4.56 3.29
C GLN A 130 8.33 5.72 4.15
N GLU A 131 7.72 6.90 4.04
CA GLU A 131 8.04 8.05 4.88
C GLU A 131 7.35 8.00 6.23
N GLU A 132 7.85 8.80 7.16
CA GLU A 132 7.22 8.98 8.45
C GLU A 132 6.03 9.96 8.37
N ASN A 133 5.07 9.79 9.28
CA ASN A 133 3.95 10.71 9.48
C ASN A 133 3.07 10.91 8.24
N VAL A 134 2.90 9.85 7.44
CA VAL A 134 1.96 9.85 6.31
C VAL A 134 0.53 9.75 6.83
N ILE A 135 -0.34 10.61 6.31
CA ILE A 135 -1.75 10.64 6.69
C ILE A 135 -2.61 10.32 5.46
N LEU A 136 -3.46 9.30 5.61
CA LEU A 136 -4.49 8.95 4.65
C LEU A 136 -5.85 9.36 5.21
N GLU A 137 -6.59 10.14 4.44
CA GLU A 137 -7.92 10.61 4.82
C GLU A 137 -8.99 9.73 4.19
N LEU A 138 -9.98 9.33 4.98
CA LEU A 138 -11.20 8.70 4.47
C LEU A 138 -12.35 9.70 4.53
N VAL A 139 -13.03 9.90 3.40
CA VAL A 139 -14.16 10.83 3.30
C VAL A 139 -15.45 10.10 3.69
N PRO A 140 -16.21 10.56 4.69
CA PRO A 140 -17.44 9.89 5.10
C PRO A 140 -18.54 10.02 4.04
N LEU A 141 -19.22 8.91 3.76
CA LEU A 141 -20.38 8.84 2.87
C LEU A 141 -21.67 8.82 3.69
N LYS A 142 -22.32 9.99 3.77
CA LYS A 142 -23.49 10.20 4.66
C LYS A 142 -24.76 9.54 4.13
N LYS A 143 -24.93 9.45 2.81
CA LYS A 143 -26.15 8.92 2.19
C LYS A 143 -25.99 7.44 1.85
N PRO A 144 -27.01 6.59 2.10
CA PRO A 144 -26.99 5.19 1.69
C PRO A 144 -26.74 4.98 0.20
N ASP A 145 -27.26 5.85 -0.67
CA ASP A 145 -27.08 5.72 -2.12
C ASP A 145 -25.64 5.97 -2.57
N ASP A 146 -24.95 6.93 -1.94
CA ASP A 146 -23.53 7.18 -2.21
C ASP A 146 -22.68 5.96 -1.79
N ARG A 147 -23.03 5.33 -0.66
CA ARG A 147 -22.37 4.10 -0.17
C ARG A 147 -22.60 2.92 -1.13
N ARG A 148 -23.81 2.79 -1.68
CA ARG A 148 -24.11 1.77 -2.70
C ARG A 148 -23.37 2.04 -4.01
N ALA A 149 -23.28 3.30 -4.44
CA ALA A 149 -22.53 3.70 -5.62
C ALA A 149 -21.05 3.35 -5.45
N PHE A 150 -20.44 3.72 -4.32
CA PHE A 150 -19.08 3.34 -3.96
C PHE A 150 -18.87 1.83 -4.03
N LEU A 151 -19.75 1.01 -3.44
CA LEU A 151 -19.60 -0.45 -3.48
C LEU A 151 -19.72 -1.05 -4.88
N ARG A 152 -20.42 -0.40 -5.82
CA ARG A 152 -20.48 -0.83 -7.22
C ARG A 152 -19.21 -0.49 -7.98
N GLU A 153 -18.60 0.64 -7.65
CA GLU A 153 -17.35 1.13 -8.26
C GLU A 153 -16.10 0.57 -7.57
N PHE A 154 -16.26 0.01 -6.37
CA PHE A 154 -15.19 -0.59 -5.60
C PHE A 154 -14.49 -1.68 -6.42
N SER A 155 -13.29 -1.36 -6.87
CA SER A 155 -12.47 -2.25 -7.68
C SER A 155 -12.01 -3.43 -6.83
N TRP A 156 -12.63 -4.58 -7.05
CA TRP A 156 -12.25 -5.82 -6.39
C TRP A 156 -10.88 -6.28 -6.92
N PRO A 157 -9.88 -6.48 -6.05
CA PRO A 157 -8.58 -6.95 -6.48
C PRO A 157 -8.64 -8.45 -6.83
N SER A 158 -9.07 -8.76 -8.05
CA SER A 158 -9.31 -10.13 -8.55
C SER A 158 -8.07 -11.03 -8.56
N TRP A 159 -6.89 -10.44 -8.57
CA TRP A 159 -5.60 -11.13 -8.56
C TRP A 159 -5.24 -11.69 -7.18
N ILE A 160 -5.84 -11.18 -6.11
CA ILE A 160 -5.53 -11.61 -4.75
C ILE A 160 -6.45 -12.79 -4.37
N PRO A 161 -5.91 -13.93 -3.90
CA PRO A 161 -6.74 -15.02 -3.41
C PRO A 161 -7.65 -14.57 -2.27
N ARG A 162 -8.92 -14.94 -2.30
CA ARG A 162 -9.91 -14.53 -1.30
C ARG A 162 -9.52 -14.86 0.14
N ALA A 163 -8.83 -15.99 0.33
CA ALA A 163 -8.31 -16.39 1.64
C ALA A 163 -7.35 -15.36 2.26
N GLN A 164 -6.68 -14.55 1.43
CA GLN A 164 -5.75 -13.50 1.84
C GLN A 164 -6.41 -12.13 2.06
N MET A 165 -7.74 -12.04 1.86
CA MET A 165 -8.54 -10.82 2.01
C MET A 165 -9.76 -11.05 2.89
N ARG A 166 -9.65 -11.95 3.86
CA ARG A 166 -10.80 -12.40 4.65
C ARG A 166 -11.46 -11.24 5.37
N ARG A 167 -10.68 -10.37 6.04
CA ARG A 167 -11.24 -9.24 6.80
C ARG A 167 -11.82 -8.17 5.87
N LEU A 168 -11.25 -7.98 4.69
CA LEU A 168 -11.79 -7.08 3.67
C LEU A 168 -13.15 -7.58 3.19
N ILE A 169 -13.24 -8.86 2.81
CA ILE A 169 -14.50 -9.49 2.39
C ILE A 169 -15.54 -9.40 3.51
N GLU A 170 -15.17 -9.69 4.76
CA GLU A 170 -16.06 -9.57 5.92
C GLU A 170 -16.52 -8.12 6.16
N ALA A 171 -15.63 -7.14 6.06
CA ALA A 171 -15.96 -5.73 6.24
C ALA A 171 -16.92 -5.23 5.14
N VAL A 172 -16.66 -5.59 3.89
CA VAL A 172 -17.54 -5.23 2.77
C VAL A 172 -18.87 -5.97 2.88
N ASN A 173 -18.88 -7.24 3.28
CA ASN A 173 -20.12 -7.99 3.47
C ASN A 173 -21.00 -7.40 4.58
N ARG A 174 -20.42 -6.92 5.68
CA ARG A 174 -21.17 -6.20 6.72
C ARG A 174 -21.80 -4.91 6.19
N GLU A 175 -21.06 -4.15 5.37
CA GLU A 175 -21.60 -2.95 4.73
C GLU A 175 -22.72 -3.27 3.74
N ARG A 176 -22.53 -4.31 2.92
CA ARG A 176 -23.54 -4.79 1.96
C ARG A 176 -24.82 -5.20 2.67
N GLU A 177 -24.71 -5.98 3.74
CA GLU A 177 -25.84 -6.41 4.56
C GLU A 177 -26.57 -5.21 5.19
N PHE A 178 -25.83 -4.23 5.74
CA PHE A 178 -26.41 -2.99 6.27
C PHE A 178 -27.20 -2.20 5.20
N LEU A 179 -26.76 -2.24 3.94
CA LEU A 179 -27.41 -1.55 2.82
C LEU A 179 -28.52 -2.36 2.13
N GLY A 180 -28.79 -3.59 2.59
CA GLY A 180 -29.78 -4.51 2.01
C GLY A 180 -29.32 -5.21 0.73
N LEU A 181 -28.01 -5.40 0.55
CA LEU A 181 -27.39 -6.06 -0.60
C LEU A 181 -26.96 -7.49 -0.27
N GLU A 182 -26.95 -8.36 -1.28
CA GLU A 182 -26.46 -9.73 -1.12
C GLU A 182 -24.97 -9.77 -0.77
N LYS A 183 -24.57 -10.70 0.11
CA LYS A 183 -23.16 -10.93 0.46
C LYS A 183 -22.38 -11.48 -0.72
N ILE A 184 -21.11 -11.10 -0.78
CA ILE A 184 -20.12 -11.69 -1.67
C ILE A 184 -19.79 -13.06 -1.10
N ARG A 185 -20.13 -14.09 -1.88
CA ARG A 185 -19.70 -15.47 -1.69
C ARG A 185 -18.22 -15.57 -1.99
#